data_AF-A0A518VCJ9-F1
#
_entry.id   AF-A0A518VCJ9-F1
#
_cell.length_a   1.000
_cell.length_b   1.000
_cell.length_c   1.000
_cell.angle_alpha   90.00
_cell.angle_beta   90.00
_cell.angle_gamma   90.00
#
_symmetry.space_group_name_H-M   'P 1'
#
loop_
_entity.id
_entity.type
_entity.pdbx_description
1 polymer ?
#
loop_
_entity_poly.entity_id
_entity_poly.type
_entity_poly.pdbx_seq_one_letter_code
_entity_poly.pdbx_strand_id
1 'polypeptide(L)'
;MDKNTFDVIKKFESLASELYFELENELGVERADKLLKGFDAYQSQLLKLGKYADEEKMLDKQGFLKDNYDGFPRYLKLTVIYEYNNGFSLCETTSGLILLAPTELISTDTE
;
A
#
# COMPACT_ATOMS: atom_id res chain seq x y z
N MET A 1 7.45 9.25 -3.79
CA MET A 1 8.10 8.29 -2.88
C MET A 1 9.01 7.43 -3.72
N ASP A 2 10.23 7.15 -3.25
CA ASP A 2 11.13 6.23 -3.94
C ASP A 2 10.83 4.76 -3.56
N LYS A 3 11.23 3.84 -4.44
CA LYS A 3 10.97 2.41 -4.28
C LYS A 3 11.66 1.81 -3.04
N ASN A 4 12.87 2.27 -2.69
CA ASN A 4 13.58 1.75 -1.52
C ASN A 4 12.83 2.09 -0.22
N THR A 5 12.37 3.32 -0.08
CA THR A 5 11.54 3.74 1.07
C THR A 5 10.27 2.91 1.16
N PHE A 6 9.58 2.70 0.04
CA PHE A 6 8.37 1.87 0.00
C PHE A 6 8.65 0.41 0.39
N ASP A 7 9.72 -0.18 -0.12
CA ASP A 7 10.09 -1.57 0.18
C ASP A 7 10.47 -1.73 1.67
N VAL A 8 11.09 -0.72 2.29
CA VAL A 8 11.34 -0.71 3.74
C VAL A 8 10.02 -0.70 4.52
N ILE A 9 9.03 0.11 4.10
CA ILE A 9 7.70 0.14 4.72
C ILE A 9 7.03 -1.24 4.62
N LYS A 10 7.05 -1.87 3.42
CA LYS A 10 6.47 -3.21 3.21
C LYS A 10 7.16 -4.29 4.03
N LYS A 11 8.48 -4.24 4.20
CA LYS A 11 9.21 -5.17 5.06
C LYS A 11 8.82 -5.00 6.53
N PHE A 12 8.63 -3.77 6.98
CA PHE A 12 8.18 -3.50 8.34
C PHE A 12 6.76 -4.02 8.59
N GLU A 13 5.85 -3.84 7.64
CA GLU A 13 4.49 -4.42 7.67
C GLU A 13 4.53 -5.96 7.75
N SER A 14 5.39 -6.61 6.96
CA SER A 14 5.58 -8.07 7.01
C SER A 14 6.03 -8.52 8.40
N LEU A 15 7.05 -7.85 8.97
CA LEU A 15 7.55 -8.16 10.31
C LEU A 15 6.50 -7.93 11.40
N ALA A 16 5.70 -6.87 11.28
CA ALA A 16 4.61 -6.60 12.21
C ALA A 16 3.52 -7.68 12.12
N SER A 17 3.22 -8.16 10.91
CA SER A 17 2.27 -9.26 10.69
C SER A 17 2.79 -10.59 11.25
N GLU A 18 4.07 -10.91 11.04
CA GLU A 18 4.70 -12.10 11.65
C GLU A 18 4.62 -12.06 13.18
N LEU A 19 5.00 -10.93 13.77
CA LEU A 19 4.90 -10.72 15.21
C LEU A 19 3.45 -10.79 15.71
N TYR A 20 2.49 -10.31 14.92
CA TYR A 20 1.07 -10.42 15.25
C TYR A 20 0.65 -11.87 15.45
N PHE A 21 0.95 -12.74 14.48
CA PHE A 21 0.58 -14.16 14.57
C PHE A 21 1.29 -14.89 15.72
N GLU A 22 2.54 -14.52 16.02
CA GLU A 22 3.22 -15.05 17.21
C GLU A 22 2.51 -14.62 18.51
N LEU A 23 2.19 -13.33 18.64
CA LEU A 23 1.51 -12.79 19.82
C LEU A 23 0.07 -13.27 19.96
N GLU A 24 -0.64 -13.46 18.85
CA GLU A 24 -2.01 -13.97 18.84
C GLU A 24 -2.08 -15.33 19.53
N ASN A 25 -1.14 -16.23 19.20
CA ASN A 25 -1.06 -17.57 19.77
C ASN A 25 -0.78 -17.55 21.28
N GLU A 26 -0.02 -16.57 21.78
CA GLU A 26 0.36 -16.49 23.20
C GLU A 26 -0.61 -15.68 24.07
N LEU A 27 -1.14 -14.58 23.55
CA LEU A 27 -1.86 -13.56 24.32
C LEU A 27 -3.33 -13.41 23.91
N GLY A 28 -3.72 -14.01 22.78
CA GLY A 28 -5.02 -13.84 22.15
C GLY A 28 -5.14 -12.55 21.31
N VAL A 29 -6.03 -12.61 20.31
CA VAL A 29 -6.31 -11.58 19.30
C VAL A 29 -6.39 -10.17 19.91
N GLU A 30 -7.23 -9.96 20.93
CA GLU A 30 -7.50 -8.63 21.49
C GLU A 30 -6.24 -7.94 22.06
N ARG A 31 -5.35 -8.72 22.70
CA ARG A 31 -4.10 -8.18 23.24
C ARG A 31 -3.06 -7.95 22.14
N ALA A 32 -2.95 -8.87 21.19
CA ALA A 32 -2.05 -8.72 20.03
C ALA A 32 -2.41 -7.46 19.23
N ASP A 33 -3.70 -7.29 18.89
CA ASP A 33 -4.24 -6.10 18.22
C ASP A 33 -3.86 -4.83 18.99
N LYS A 34 -4.10 -4.79 20.30
CA LYS A 34 -3.82 -3.60 21.12
C LYS A 34 -2.35 -3.22 21.13
N LEU A 35 -1.45 -4.20 21.16
CA LEU A 35 0.00 -3.96 21.16
C LEU A 35 0.50 -3.45 19.80
N LEU A 36 -0.07 -3.97 18.71
CA LEU A 36 0.41 -3.68 17.36
C LEU A 36 -0.38 -2.59 16.61
N LYS A 37 -1.52 -2.13 17.13
CA LYS A 37 -2.35 -1.06 16.54
C LYS A 37 -1.58 0.21 16.15
N GLY A 38 -0.50 0.54 16.86
CA GLY A 38 0.34 1.69 16.54
C GLY A 38 1.08 1.56 15.21
N PHE A 39 1.47 0.35 14.84
CA PHE A 39 2.26 0.06 13.64
C PHE A 39 1.47 0.38 12.37
N ASP A 40 0.22 -0.08 12.29
CA ASP A 40 -0.69 0.19 11.17
C ASP A 40 -0.93 1.69 10.98
N ALA A 41 -1.05 2.43 12.10
CA ALA A 41 -1.23 3.87 12.07
C ALA A 41 0.00 4.59 11.49
N TYR A 42 1.21 4.17 11.87
CA TYR A 42 2.45 4.72 11.31
C TYR A 42 2.60 4.40 9.83
N GLN A 43 2.29 3.18 9.40
CA GLN A 43 2.30 2.82 7.98
C GLN A 43 1.35 3.71 7.18
N SER A 44 0.11 3.85 7.67
CA SER A 44 -0.90 4.71 7.04
C SER A 44 -0.43 6.16 6.97
N GLN A 45 0.26 6.65 8.00
CA GLN A 45 0.81 8.00 8.00
C GLN A 45 1.94 8.18 6.99
N LEU A 46 2.86 7.22 6.89
CA LEU A 46 3.99 7.27 5.94
C LEU A 46 3.50 7.22 4.49
N LEU A 47 2.49 6.39 4.21
CA LEU A 47 1.88 6.25 2.90
C LEU A 47 0.83 7.33 2.60
N LYS A 48 0.47 8.16 3.61
CA LYS A 48 -0.61 9.15 3.56
C LYS A 48 -1.94 8.52 3.13
N LEU A 49 -2.38 7.50 3.84
CA LEU A 49 -3.62 6.77 3.55
C LEU A 49 -4.69 7.00 4.63
N GLY A 50 -5.94 6.74 4.25
CA GLY A 50 -7.10 6.85 5.15
C GLY A 50 -7.21 8.23 5.79
N LYS A 51 -7.28 8.28 7.12
CA LYS A 51 -7.36 9.56 7.87
C LYS A 51 -6.13 10.46 7.75
N TYR A 52 -5.02 9.95 7.21
CA TYR A 52 -3.78 10.71 6.97
C TYR A 52 -3.63 11.11 5.49
N ALA A 53 -4.66 10.89 4.67
CA ALA A 53 -4.65 11.23 3.27
C ALA A 53 -4.46 12.74 3.06
N ASP A 54 -3.63 13.05 2.08
CA ASP A 54 -3.46 14.40 1.54
C ASP A 54 -4.53 14.60 0.46
N GLU A 55 -5.74 15.01 0.88
CA GLU A 55 -6.95 15.07 0.03
C GLU A 55 -6.73 15.93 -1.23
N GLU A 56 -5.97 17.02 -1.12
CA GLU A 56 -5.67 17.91 -2.25
C GLU A 56 -4.82 17.26 -3.34
N LYS A 57 -4.05 16.21 -3.00
CA LYS A 57 -3.16 15.51 -3.93
C LYS A 57 -3.69 14.15 -4.36
N MET A 58 -4.79 13.70 -3.76
CA MET A 58 -5.34 12.38 -4.04
C MET A 58 -5.97 12.39 -5.43
N LEU A 59 -5.62 11.40 -6.25
CA LEU A 59 -6.11 11.29 -7.62
C LEU A 59 -7.38 10.44 -7.71
N ASP A 60 -7.44 9.34 -6.96
CA ASP A 60 -8.53 8.37 -6.95
C ASP A 60 -8.96 7.91 -8.36
N LYS A 61 -7.98 7.59 -9.20
CA LYS A 61 -8.21 7.17 -10.60
C LYS A 61 -8.21 5.66 -10.74
N GLN A 62 -9.23 5.11 -11.35
CA GLN A 62 -9.24 3.68 -11.66
C GLN A 62 -8.33 3.36 -12.86
N GLY A 63 -7.72 2.18 -12.81
CA GLY A 63 -6.86 1.70 -13.88
C GLY A 63 -6.51 0.22 -13.73
N PHE A 64 -5.53 -0.21 -14.52
CA PHE A 64 -5.00 -1.56 -14.48
C PHE A 64 -3.52 -1.61 -14.86
N LEU A 65 -2.84 -2.69 -14.43
CA LEU A 65 -1.46 -2.96 -14.83
C LEU A 65 -1.37 -3.42 -16.30
N LYS A 66 -0.52 -2.76 -17.08
CA LYS A 66 -0.27 -3.11 -18.50
C LYS A 66 0.58 -4.35 -18.69
N ASP A 67 1.37 -4.74 -17.69
CA ASP A 67 2.20 -5.96 -17.67
C ASP A 67 2.31 -6.51 -16.24
N ASN A 68 2.89 -7.70 -16.09
CA ASN A 68 3.23 -8.27 -14.78
C ASN A 68 4.25 -7.39 -14.06
N TYR A 69 4.05 -7.15 -12.77
CA TYR A 69 4.96 -6.32 -11.98
C TYR A 69 4.91 -6.70 -10.50
N ASP A 70 6.08 -6.92 -9.88
CA ASP A 70 6.21 -7.18 -8.44
C ASP A 70 5.30 -8.30 -7.89
N GLY A 71 5.18 -9.40 -8.64
CA GLY A 71 4.31 -10.53 -8.30
C GLY A 71 2.82 -10.32 -8.64
N PHE A 72 2.43 -9.13 -9.08
CA PHE A 72 1.07 -8.84 -9.53
C PHE A 72 0.91 -9.11 -11.03
N PRO A 73 -0.22 -9.73 -11.45
CA PRO A 73 -0.44 -10.07 -12.83
C PRO A 73 -0.87 -8.85 -13.66
N ARG A 74 -0.61 -8.93 -14.98
CA ARG A 74 -1.18 -8.04 -15.98
C ARG A 74 -2.71 -7.98 -15.86
N TYR A 75 -3.28 -6.82 -16.16
CA TYR A 75 -4.72 -6.50 -16.06
C TYR A 75 -5.28 -6.53 -14.64
N LEU A 76 -4.43 -6.62 -13.62
CA LEU A 76 -4.86 -6.39 -12.26
C LEU A 76 -5.45 -4.98 -12.14
N LYS A 77 -6.70 -4.91 -11.70
CA LYS A 77 -7.40 -3.65 -11.44
C LYS A 77 -6.84 -3.00 -10.19
N LEU A 78 -6.66 -1.69 -10.27
CA LEU A 78 -6.15 -0.88 -9.18
C LEU A 78 -6.74 0.53 -9.22
N THR A 79 -6.67 1.20 -8.08
CA THR A 79 -6.94 2.63 -7.93
C THR A 79 -5.61 3.32 -7.72
N VAL A 80 -5.31 4.34 -8.53
CA VAL A 80 -4.17 5.24 -8.36
C VAL A 80 -4.52 6.28 -7.31
N ILE A 81 -3.85 6.20 -6.16
CA ILE A 81 -4.06 7.09 -5.02
C ILE A 81 -3.23 8.37 -5.20
N TYR A 82 -1.94 8.19 -5.52
CA TYR A 82 -0.99 9.29 -5.73
C TYR A 82 -0.09 9.03 -6.93
N GLU A 83 0.30 10.11 -7.62
CA GLU A 83 1.41 10.13 -8.57
C GLU A 83 2.56 10.94 -7.97
N TYR A 84 3.77 10.42 -8.12
CA TYR A 84 4.97 11.06 -7.64
C TYR A 84 5.82 11.57 -8.80
N ASN A 85 6.50 12.69 -8.60
CA ASN A 85 7.34 13.34 -9.61
C ASN A 85 8.49 12.46 -10.16
N ASN A 86 8.80 11.34 -9.50
CA ASN A 86 9.81 10.38 -9.95
C ASN A 86 9.26 9.28 -10.88
N GLY A 87 8.03 9.43 -11.40
CA GLY A 87 7.43 8.49 -12.35
C GLY A 87 6.89 7.22 -11.72
N PHE A 88 6.64 7.23 -10.40
CA PHE A 88 5.95 6.16 -9.69
C PHE A 88 4.57 6.61 -9.23
N SER A 89 3.66 5.66 -9.15
CA SER A 89 2.32 5.84 -8.61
C SER A 89 2.11 4.91 -7.43
N LEU A 90 1.50 5.43 -6.36
CA LEU A 90 0.97 4.63 -5.27
C LEU A 90 -0.43 4.17 -5.65
N CYS A 91 -0.65 2.87 -5.60
CA CYS A 91 -1.88 2.23 -6.02
C CYS A 91 -2.42 1.30 -4.94
N GLU A 92 -3.74 1.14 -4.93
CA GLU A 92 -4.43 0.14 -4.14
C GLU A 92 -5.13 -0.84 -5.08
N THR A 93 -4.90 -2.13 -4.87
CA THR A 93 -5.57 -3.19 -5.62
C THR A 93 -6.99 -3.40 -5.12
N THR A 94 -7.83 -4.13 -5.85
CA THR A 94 -9.20 -4.45 -5.41
C THR A 94 -9.28 -5.27 -4.12
N SER A 95 -8.18 -5.91 -3.70
CA SER A 95 -8.09 -6.63 -2.44
C SER A 95 -7.52 -5.79 -1.29
N GLY A 96 -7.31 -4.48 -1.49
CA GLY A 96 -6.75 -3.58 -0.48
C GLY A 96 -5.23 -3.65 -0.34
N LEU A 97 -4.53 -4.37 -1.22
CA LEU A 97 -3.06 -4.40 -1.20
C LEU A 97 -2.51 -3.12 -1.82
N ILE A 98 -1.55 -2.51 -1.13
CA ILE A 98 -0.84 -1.32 -1.61
C ILE A 98 0.35 -1.72 -2.48
N LEU A 99 0.47 -1.05 -3.62
CA LEU A 99 1.50 -1.26 -4.64
C LEU A 99 2.14 0.09 -5.00
N LEU A 100 3.46 0.11 -5.14
CA LEU A 100 4.18 1.21 -5.79
C LEU A 100 4.70 0.75 -7.15
N ALA A 101 4.04 1.20 -8.22
CA ALA A 101 4.37 0.82 -9.60
C ALA A 101 4.84 2.03 -10.42
N PRO A 102 5.71 1.85 -11.42
CA PRO A 102 5.98 2.88 -12.41
C PRO A 102 4.68 3.35 -13.05
N THR A 103 4.47 4.66 -13.13
CA THR A 103 3.26 5.26 -13.71
C THR A 103 3.07 4.82 -15.16
N GLU A 104 4.17 4.62 -15.89
CA GLU A 104 4.14 4.11 -17.26
C GLU A 104 3.65 2.66 -17.38
N LEU A 105 3.54 1.89 -16.29
CA LEU A 105 2.95 0.54 -16.31
C LEU A 105 1.46 0.55 -16.01
N ILE A 106 0.89 1.71 -15.69
CA ILE A 106 -0.53 1.85 -15.38
C ILE A 106 -1.25 2.39 -16.62
N SER A 107 -2.40 1.80 -16.91
CA SER A 107 -3.37 2.36 -17.84
C SER A 107 -4.56 2.85 -17.03
N THR A 108 -4.80 4.15 -17.04
CA THR A 108 -6.03 4.75 -16.50
C THR A 108 -6.94 5.08 -17.67
N ASP A 109 -8.25 4.95 -17.49
CA ASP A 109 -9.19 5.50 -18.46
C ASP A 109 -9.04 7.02 -18.45
N THR A 110 -8.55 7.59 -19.56
CA THR A 110 -8.56 9.02 -19.80
C THR A 110 -9.96 9.43 -20.27
N GLU A 111 -10.66 10.23 -19.47
CA GLU A 111 -11.61 11.21 -20.03
C GLU A 111 -10.85 12.36 -20.72
#